data_AF-A0AAW1ZYK4-F1
#
_entry.id   AF-A0AAW1ZYK4-F1
#
_cell.length_a   1.000
_cell.length_b   1.000
_cell.length_c   1.000
_cell.angle_alpha   90.00
_cell.angle_beta   90.00
_cell.angle_gamma   90.00
#
_symmetry.space_group_name_H-M   'P 1'
#
loop_
_entity.id
_entity.type
_entity.pdbx_description
1 polymer ?
#
loop_
_entity_poly.entity_id
_entity_poly.type
_entity_poly.pdbx_seq_one_letter_code
_entity_poly.pdbx_strand_id
1 'polypeptide(L)'
;MKKVLNCDEEDKSIQEGQCSSTVHGKITQRKKPWQQTEVQAVERHMMHFITSCTVPAKSDCEKCLKAEPEALKNRDWKNLKFFIYNRITAYKRNLQCKITNSGNIAVGM
;
A
#
# COMPACT_ATOMS: atom_id res chain seq x y z
N MET A 1 17.15 34.39 6.88
CA MET A 1 18.20 33.84 7.77
C MET A 1 17.70 32.50 8.27
N LYS A 2 18.01 31.42 7.54
CA LYS A 2 18.95 30.37 7.96
C LYS A 2 18.68 29.84 9.37
N LYS A 3 18.03 28.68 9.44
CA LYS A 3 18.45 27.62 10.35
C LYS A 3 18.50 26.32 9.56
N VAL A 4 19.70 26.08 9.02
CA VAL A 4 20.21 24.79 8.55
C VAL A 4 20.83 24.10 9.77
N LEU A 5 21.06 22.78 9.66
CA LEU A 5 21.94 21.91 10.47
C LEU A 5 21.19 21.21 11.63
N ASN A 6 21.21 19.88 11.84
CA ASN A 6 21.99 18.71 11.36
C ASN A 6 21.08 17.46 11.49
N CYS A 7 21.13 16.37 10.70
CA CYS A 7 22.23 15.49 10.25
C CYS A 7 23.04 14.91 11.40
N ASP A 8 22.49 13.98 12.17
CA ASP A 8 23.31 13.08 13.00
C ASP A 8 22.82 11.63 12.90
N GLU A 9 23.84 10.79 12.80
CA GLU A 9 23.98 9.42 12.36
C GLU A 9 23.61 8.41 13.47
N GLU A 10 23.28 7.18 13.04
CA GLU A 10 23.43 5.87 13.71
C GLU A 10 23.35 5.71 15.25
N ASP A 11 22.50 4.79 15.71
CA ASP A 11 23.04 3.55 16.31
C ASP A 11 22.10 2.35 16.09
N LYS A 12 22.75 1.23 15.86
CA LYS A 12 22.35 -0.09 15.42
C LYS A 12 22.18 -0.99 16.64
N SER A 13 21.09 -1.75 16.72
CA SER A 13 21.20 -3.10 17.31
C SER A 13 20.12 -4.04 16.78
N ILE A 14 20.59 -5.23 16.47
CA ILE A 14 19.97 -6.32 15.71
C ILE A 14 19.41 -7.32 16.72
N GLN A 15 18.26 -7.94 16.40
CA GLN A 15 17.98 -9.38 16.54
C GLN A 15 16.48 -9.63 16.28
N GLU A 16 16.01 -10.72 15.71
CA GLU A 16 16.47 -11.75 14.77
C GLU A 16 15.20 -12.60 14.54
N GLY A 17 14.93 -13.03 13.31
CA GLY A 17 13.72 -13.80 13.00
C GLY A 17 13.55 -14.01 11.49
N GLN A 18 14.38 -14.90 10.94
CA GLN A 18 14.57 -15.16 9.51
C GLN A 18 13.34 -15.77 8.80
N CYS A 19 13.21 -15.47 7.51
CA CYS A 19 13.27 -16.55 6.50
C CYS A 19 14.28 -16.16 5.41
N SER A 20 15.31 -16.98 5.27
CA SER A 20 16.47 -16.83 4.39
C SER A 20 16.18 -17.32 2.97
N SER A 21 16.81 -16.69 1.97
CA SER A 21 17.53 -17.39 0.90
C SER A 21 18.34 -16.39 0.09
N THR A 22 19.66 -16.42 0.28
CA THR A 22 20.66 -15.70 -0.50
C THR A 22 20.92 -16.47 -1.79
N VAL A 23 20.71 -15.85 -2.95
CA VAL A 23 21.35 -16.26 -4.21
C VAL A 23 21.63 -15.01 -5.02
N HIS A 24 22.92 -14.69 -5.18
CA HIS A 24 23.40 -13.62 -6.06
C HIS A 24 23.19 -14.04 -7.51
N GLY A 25 22.01 -13.73 -8.04
CA GLY A 25 21.73 -13.63 -9.46
C GLY A 25 21.09 -12.27 -9.71
N LYS A 26 20.98 -11.81 -10.96
CA LYS A 26 20.17 -10.61 -11.27
C LYS A 26 18.71 -10.93 -10.95
N ILE A 27 18.30 -10.71 -9.70
CA ILE A 27 16.94 -10.95 -9.22
C ILE A 27 16.09 -9.87 -9.88
N THR A 28 15.29 -10.26 -10.86
CA THR A 28 14.06 -9.54 -11.17
C THR A 28 13.31 -9.42 -9.85
N GLN A 29 13.39 -8.25 -9.21
CA GLN A 29 12.90 -8.00 -7.86
C GLN A 29 11.45 -8.49 -7.77
N ARG A 30 11.24 -9.70 -7.24
CA ARG A 30 9.90 -10.26 -7.08
C ARG A 30 9.17 -9.28 -6.18
N LYS A 31 8.12 -8.64 -6.68
CA LYS A 31 7.35 -7.64 -5.92
C LYS A 31 6.91 -8.30 -4.61
N LYS A 32 7.45 -7.84 -3.48
CA LYS A 32 7.10 -8.40 -2.17
C LYS A 32 5.59 -8.23 -1.94
N PRO A 33 4.84 -9.31 -1.65
CA PRO A 33 3.41 -9.22 -1.37
C PRO A 33 3.17 -8.34 -0.14
N TRP A 34 2.02 -7.69 -0.09
CA TRP A 34 1.60 -6.89 1.06
C TRP A 34 1.27 -7.82 2.23
N GLN A 35 1.94 -7.61 3.36
CA GLN A 35 1.70 -8.35 4.60
C GLN A 35 0.42 -7.86 5.27
N GLN A 36 -0.19 -8.70 6.11
CA GLN A 36 -1.42 -8.35 6.80
C GLN A 36 -1.27 -7.10 7.70
N THR A 37 -0.12 -6.97 8.36
CA THR A 37 0.21 -5.79 9.19
C THR A 37 0.27 -4.52 8.37
N GLU A 38 0.87 -4.58 7.17
CA GLU A 38 0.91 -3.47 6.22
C GLU A 38 -0.50 -3.12 5.74
N VAL A 39 -1.31 -4.12 5.37
CA VAL A 39 -2.69 -3.91 4.92
C VAL A 39 -3.52 -3.21 5.99
N GLN A 40 -3.47 -3.69 7.24
CA GLN A 40 -4.21 -3.09 8.35
C GLN A 40 -3.78 -1.64 8.62
N ALA A 41 -2.48 -1.37 8.58
CA ALA A 41 -1.96 -0.01 8.73
C ALA A 41 -2.52 0.92 7.65
N VAL A 42 -2.46 0.50 6.38
CA VAL A 42 -2.98 1.31 5.28
C VAL A 42 -4.50 1.50 5.38
N GLU A 43 -5.25 0.46 5.73
CA GLU A 43 -6.70 0.52 5.85
C GLU A 43 -7.14 1.49 6.96
N ARG A 44 -6.46 1.53 8.11
CA ARG A 44 -6.75 2.52 9.17
C ARG A 44 -6.72 3.96 8.69
N HIS A 45 -5.74 4.32 7.85
CA HIS A 45 -5.51 5.71 7.43
C HIS A 45 -6.14 6.07 6.09
N MET A 46 -6.24 5.12 5.16
CA MET A 46 -6.50 5.39 3.74
C MET A 46 -7.77 4.72 3.20
N MET A 47 -8.57 4.05 4.03
CA MET A 47 -9.83 3.41 3.59
C MET A 47 -10.79 4.39 2.90
N HIS A 48 -10.81 5.65 3.33
CA HIS A 48 -11.65 6.69 2.73
C HIS A 48 -11.33 6.95 1.25
N PHE A 49 -10.06 6.79 0.82
CA PHE A 49 -9.69 6.89 -0.60
C PHE A 49 -10.24 5.74 -1.43
N ILE A 50 -10.29 4.53 -0.85
CA ILE A 50 -10.81 3.33 -1.53
C ILE A 50 -12.33 3.47 -1.73
N THR A 51 -13.05 3.80 -0.67
CA THR A 51 -14.52 3.94 -0.68
C THR A 51 -14.98 5.13 -1.51
N SER A 52 -14.25 6.25 -1.48
CA SER A 52 -14.52 7.41 -2.36
C SER A 52 -13.96 7.26 -3.78
N CYS A 53 -13.35 6.10 -4.11
CA CYS A 53 -12.77 5.81 -5.41
C CYS A 53 -11.74 6.84 -5.92
N THR A 54 -11.06 7.54 -5.00
CA THR A 54 -10.11 8.62 -5.28
C THR A 54 -8.68 8.19 -4.99
N VAL A 55 -7.76 8.41 -5.93
CA VAL A 55 -6.34 8.04 -5.72
C VAL A 55 -5.64 9.11 -4.87
N PRO A 56 -4.91 8.74 -3.81
CA PRO A 56 -4.25 9.70 -2.93
C PRO A 56 -3.15 10.49 -3.66
N ALA A 57 -2.92 11.73 -3.20
CA ALA A 57 -1.78 12.52 -3.60
C ALA A 57 -0.51 12.04 -2.86
N LYS A 58 0.66 12.49 -3.32
CA LYS A 58 1.95 12.12 -2.70
C LYS A 58 2.01 12.51 -1.22
N SER A 59 1.52 13.71 -0.88
CA SER A 59 1.46 14.21 0.49
C SER A 59 0.64 13.31 1.41
N ASP A 60 -0.46 12.74 0.92
CA ASP A 60 -1.33 11.86 1.72
C ASP A 60 -0.65 10.52 1.97
N CYS A 61 0.01 9.97 0.96
CA CYS A 61 0.84 8.77 1.11
C CYS A 61 1.98 8.99 2.12
N GLU A 62 2.68 10.12 2.05
CA GLU A 62 3.77 10.45 2.99
C GLU A 62 3.26 10.63 4.43
N LYS A 63 2.07 11.21 4.63
CA LYS A 63 1.44 11.29 5.95
C LYS A 63 1.14 9.89 6.50
N CYS A 64 0.60 8.98 5.68
CA CYS A 64 0.34 7.60 6.09
C CYS A 64 1.63 6.86 6.46
N LEU A 65 2.70 7.02 5.68
CA LEU A 65 4.00 6.39 5.96
C LEU A 65 4.60 6.90 7.28
N LYS A 66 4.45 8.19 7.56
CA LYS A 66 4.91 8.80 8.83
C LYS A 66 4.08 8.36 10.03
N ALA A 67 2.78 8.11 9.85
CA ALA A 67 1.91 7.63 10.91
C ALA A 67 2.15 6.16 11.27
N GLU A 68 2.64 5.35 10.32
CA GLU A 68 2.83 3.90 10.47
C GLU A 68 4.27 3.47 10.12
N PRO A 69 5.30 4.02 10.79
CA PRO A 69 6.68 3.83 10.39
C PRO A 69 7.15 2.37 10.54
N GLU A 70 6.70 1.65 11.57
CA GLU A 70 7.12 0.26 11.80
C GLU A 70 6.47 -0.70 10.79
N ALA A 71 5.17 -0.55 10.56
CA ALA A 71 4.42 -1.41 9.66
C ALA A 71 4.87 -1.20 8.19
N LEU A 72 5.13 0.05 7.79
CA LEU A 72 5.41 0.41 6.40
C LEU A 72 6.90 0.71 6.12
N LYS A 73 7.82 0.32 7.01
CA LYS A 73 9.26 0.62 6.91
C LYS A 73 9.92 0.23 5.57
N ASN A 74 9.39 -0.80 4.90
CA ASN A 74 9.93 -1.30 3.64
C ASN A 74 9.14 -0.83 2.40
N ARG A 75 8.25 0.15 2.56
CA ARG A 75 7.39 0.66 1.48
C ARG A 75 7.66 2.13 1.20
N ASP A 76 7.64 2.47 -0.08
CA ASP A 76 7.68 3.87 -0.52
C ASP A 76 6.28 4.39 -0.84
N TRP A 77 6.16 5.72 -0.97
CA TRP A 77 4.88 6.37 -1.26
C TRP A 77 4.29 5.89 -2.60
N LYS A 78 5.13 5.45 -3.55
CA LYS A 78 4.68 4.89 -4.82
C LYS A 78 4.03 3.52 -4.63
N ASN A 79 4.67 2.62 -3.87
CA ASN A 79 4.12 1.31 -3.50
C ASN A 79 2.74 1.49 -2.86
N LEU A 80 2.64 2.41 -1.90
CA LEU A 80 1.39 2.72 -1.21
C LEU A 80 0.32 3.29 -2.16
N LYS A 81 0.69 4.24 -3.02
CA LYS A 81 -0.22 4.79 -4.04
C LYS A 81 -0.76 3.71 -4.98
N PHE A 82 0.11 2.81 -5.44
CA PHE A 82 -0.28 1.69 -6.30
C PHE A 82 -1.18 0.69 -5.58
N PHE A 83 -0.93 0.41 -4.30
CA PHE A 83 -1.79 -0.43 -3.50
C PHE A 83 -3.22 0.13 -3.43
N ILE A 84 -3.37 1.42 -3.12
CA ILE A 84 -4.67 2.08 -3.07
C ILE A 84 -5.34 2.10 -4.45
N TYR A 85 -4.60 2.43 -5.51
CA TYR A 85 -5.11 2.37 -6.88
C TYR A 85 -5.65 0.98 -7.25
N ASN A 86 -4.92 -0.08 -6.90
CA ASN A 86 -5.35 -1.46 -7.18
C ASN A 86 -6.61 -1.83 -6.39
N ARG A 87 -6.69 -1.42 -5.11
CA ARG A 87 -7.89 -1.62 -4.28
C ARG A 87 -9.10 -0.88 -4.85
N ILE A 88 -8.96 0.37 -5.29
CA ILE A 88 -10.02 1.13 -5.97
C ILE A 88 -10.46 0.42 -7.24
N THR A 89 -9.51 -0.03 -8.07
CA THR A 89 -9.81 -0.73 -9.32
C THR A 89 -10.60 -2.01 -9.06
N ALA A 90 -10.20 -2.80 -8.06
CA ALA A 90 -10.94 -4.00 -7.65
C ALA A 90 -12.33 -3.64 -7.09
N TYR A 91 -12.43 -2.60 -6.26
CA TYR A 91 -13.70 -2.14 -5.70
C TYR A 91 -14.69 -1.71 -6.80
N LYS A 92 -14.25 -0.92 -7.79
CA LYS A 92 -15.07 -0.53 -8.95
C LYS A 92 -15.57 -1.72 -9.75
N ARG A 93 -14.72 -2.72 -10.01
CA ARG A 93 -15.14 -3.96 -10.69
C ARG A 93 -16.22 -4.70 -9.92
N ASN A 94 -16.06 -4.81 -8.60
CA ASN A 94 -17.06 -5.44 -7.74
C ASN A 94 -18.40 -4.67 -7.76
N LEU A 95 -18.38 -3.34 -7.75
CA LEU A 95 -19.59 -2.54 -7.90
C LEU A 95 -20.28 -2.78 -9.24
N GLN A 96 -19.52 -2.81 -10.35
CA GLN A 96 -20.06 -3.08 -11.67
C GLN A 96 -20.66 -4.49 -11.80
N CYS A 97 -20.01 -5.50 -11.23
CA CYS A 97 -20.55 -6.87 -11.19
C CYS A 97 -21.84 -6.98 -10.37
N LYS A 98 -21.98 -6.20 -9.29
CA LYS A 98 -23.23 -6.19 -8.50
C LYS A 98 -24.39 -5.57 -9.29
N ILE A 99 -24.13 -4.51 -10.04
CA ILE A 99 -25.14 -3.87 -10.91
C ILE A 99 -25.60 -4.82 -12.01
N THR A 100 -24.67 -5.54 -12.67
CA THR A 100 -25.03 -6.46 -13.76
C THR A 100 -25.65 -7.77 -13.26
N ASN A 101 -25.39 -8.19 -12.02
CA ASN A 101 -26.01 -9.38 -11.44
C ASN A 101 -27.44 -9.11 -10.94
N SER A 102 -27.74 -7.90 -10.44
CA SER A 102 -29.09 -7.51 -10.03
C SER A 102 -30.04 -7.16 -11.19
N GLY A 103 -29.57 -7.12 -12.44
CA GLY A 103 -30.35 -6.74 -13.63
C GLY A 103 -30.73 -7.86 -14.59
N ASN A 104 -30.31 -9.11 -14.35
CA ASN A 104 -30.63 -10.24 -15.24
C ASN A 104 -31.72 -11.13 -14.64
N ILE A 105 -32.95 -10.62 -14.67
CA ILE A 105 -34.16 -11.45 -14.72
C ILE A 105 -34.85 -11.12 -16.05
N ALA A 106 -34.93 -12.11 -16.92
CA ALA A 106 -35.67 -12.16 -18.20
C ALA A 106 -35.18 -11.29 -19.38
N VAL A 107 -34.48 -11.94 -20.31
CA VAL A 107 -34.81 -12.04 -21.75
C VAL A 107 -34.18 -13.38 -22.20
N GLY A 108 -34.89 -14.44 -22.56
CA GLY A 108 -36.09 -14.49 -23.38
C GLY A 108 -35.70 -14.60 -24.84
N MET A 109 -35.15 -15.75 -25.26
CA MET A 109 -35.26 -16.39 -26.58
C MET A 109 -34.58 -17.77 -26.54
#